data_AF-A0A4W5RYK1-F1
#
_entry.id   AF-A0A4W5RYK1-F1
#
_cell.length_a   1.000
_cell.length_b   1.000
_cell.length_c   1.000
_cell.angle_alpha   90.00
_cell.angle_beta   90.00
_cell.angle_gamma   90.00
#
_symmetry.space_group_name_H-M   'P 1'
#
loop_
_entity.id
_entity.type
_entity.pdbx_description
1 polymer ?
#
loop_
_entity_poly.entity_id
_entity_poly.type
_entity_poly.pdbx_seq_one_letter_code
_entity_poly.pdbx_strand_id
1 'polypeptide(L)'
;MPLHAGQAHWARALRRRIERPMEVVQCAHFMPHIGSGEEVRLAYSQLVQTLDELVRRIFSEWSQSLDRQSLKRLDQPLMVRCKEKQGMLDINFD
;
A
#
# COMPACT_ATOMS: atom_id res chain seq x y z
N MET A 1 4.07 -8.02 -8.95
CA MET A 1 3.05 -7.56 -7.98
C MET A 1 2.28 -6.40 -8.61
N PRO A 2 0.97 -6.27 -8.34
CA PRO A 2 0.21 -5.06 -8.71
C PRO A 2 0.89 -3.80 -8.16
N LEU A 3 0.87 -2.70 -8.92
CA LEU A 3 1.59 -1.46 -8.59
C LEU A 3 1.31 -0.98 -7.15
N HIS A 4 0.04 -0.81 -6.81
CA HIS A 4 -0.39 -0.37 -5.48
C HIS A 4 0.04 -1.34 -4.37
N ALA A 5 -0.06 -2.66 -4.61
CA ALA A 5 0.35 -3.67 -3.65
C ALA A 5 1.87 -3.64 -3.39
N GLY A 6 2.68 -3.47 -4.45
CA GLY A 6 4.13 -3.35 -4.33
C GLY A 6 4.56 -2.10 -3.55
N GLN A 7 3.96 -0.95 -3.85
CA GLN A 7 4.23 0.31 -3.15
C GLN A 7 3.82 0.25 -1.67
N ALA A 8 2.64 -0.28 -1.36
CA ALA A 8 2.18 -0.46 0.02
C ALA A 8 3.07 -1.44 0.79
N HIS A 9 3.49 -2.54 0.15
CA HIS A 9 4.41 -3.49 0.76
C HIS A 9 5.76 -2.84 1.09
N TRP A 10 6.34 -2.08 0.15
CA TRP A 10 7.59 -1.36 0.37
C TRP A 10 7.47 -0.37 1.54
N ALA A 11 6.42 0.45 1.58
CA ALA A 11 6.22 1.43 2.65
C ALA A 11 6.12 0.77 4.03
N ARG A 12 5.36 -0.33 4.13
CA ARG A 12 5.25 -1.11 5.37
C ARG A 12 6.56 -1.77 5.76
N ALA A 13 7.33 -2.28 4.81
CA ALA A 13 8.64 -2.86 5.07
C ALA A 13 9.63 -1.81 5.58
N LEU A 14 9.63 -0.61 4.99
CA LEU A 14 10.46 0.51 5.43
C LEU A 14 10.08 0.96 6.85
N ARG A 15 8.78 1.09 7.16
CA ARG A 15 8.29 1.42 8.50
C ARG A 15 8.80 0.42 9.55
N ARG A 16 8.64 -0.89 9.32
CA ARG A 16 9.13 -1.93 10.24
C ARG A 16 10.66 -1.89 10.39
N ARG A 17 11.37 -1.55 9.31
CA ARG A 17 12.84 -1.48 9.33
C ARG A 17 13.33 -0.36 10.23
N ILE A 18 12.70 0.81 10.20
CA ILE A 18 13.10 1.98 11.01
C ILE A 18 12.62 1.90 12.47
N GLU A 19 11.63 1.06 12.76
CA GLU A 19 11.12 0.84 14.11
C GLU A 19 12.16 0.19 15.02
N ARG A 20 12.82 -0.88 14.56
CA ARG A 20 13.87 -1.59 15.32
C ARG A 20 15.00 -0.69 15.84
N PRO A 21 15.66 0.15 15.02
CA PRO A 21 16.70 1.05 15.55
C PRO A 21 16.13 2.11 16.49
N MET A 22 14.87 2.53 16.32
CA MET A 22 14.24 3.48 17.23
C MET A 22 13.96 2.88 18.60
N GLU A 23 13.56 1.61 18.68
CA GLU A 23 13.41 0.88 19.95
C GLU A 23 14.73 0.89 20.74
N VAL A 24 15.87 0.68 20.06
CA VAL A 24 17.20 0.74 20.69
C VAL A 24 17.49 2.15 21.22
N VAL A 25 17.21 3.19 20.43
CA VAL A 25 17.40 4.60 20.82
C VAL A 25 16.48 4.97 22.00
N GLN A 26 15.27 4.42 22.06
CA GLN A 26 14.35 4.63 23.18
C GLN A 26 14.88 4.02 24.48
N CYS A 27 15.56 2.87 24.40
CA CYS A 27 16.17 2.19 25.54
C CYS A 27 17.53 2.78 25.96
N ALA A 28 18.14 3.65 25.16
CA ALA A 28 19.46 4.23 25.41
C ALA A 28 19.44 5.39 26.43
N HIS A 29 18.89 5.14 27.62
CA HIS A 29 18.77 6.09 28.74
C HIS A 29 20.12 6.63 29.25
N PHE A 30 21.21 5.94 28.95
CA PHE A 30 22.58 6.32 29.30
C PHE A 30 23.18 7.37 28.35
N MET A 31 22.53 7.66 27.21
CA MET A 31 23.04 8.67 26.28
C MET A 31 22.85 10.08 26.83
N PRO A 32 23.88 10.95 26.73
CA PRO A 32 23.77 12.34 27.15
C PRO A 32 22.73 13.09 26.33
N HIS A 33 21.98 13.99 26.98
CA HIS A 33 20.93 14.78 26.34
C HIS A 33 21.52 15.97 25.59
N ILE A 34 22.10 15.72 24.41
CA ILE A 34 22.78 16.72 23.57
C ILE A 34 21.90 17.30 22.44
N GLY A 35 20.57 17.20 22.56
CA GLY A 35 19.60 17.67 21.55
C GLY A 35 19.47 16.77 20.31
N SER A 36 20.56 16.15 19.87
CA SER A 36 20.58 15.21 18.71
C SER A 36 19.59 14.05 18.85
N GLY A 37 19.34 13.58 20.07
CA GLY A 37 18.34 12.53 20.33
C GLY A 37 16.90 12.99 20.10
N GLU A 38 16.58 14.26 20.39
CA GLU A 38 15.26 14.84 20.14
C GLU A 38 15.03 15.04 18.63
N GLU A 39 16.04 15.54 17.92
CA GLU A 39 15.99 15.70 16.46
C GLU A 39 15.73 14.37 15.75
N VAL A 40 16.43 13.30 16.16
CA VAL A 40 16.24 11.95 15.61
C VAL A 40 14.84 11.41 15.89
N ARG A 41 14.30 11.63 17.10
CA ARG A 41 12.93 11.22 17.47
C ARG A 41 11.87 12.00 16.68
N LEU A 42 12.10 13.28 16.44
CA LEU A 42 11.23 14.12 15.61
C LEU A 42 11.26 13.67 14.14
N ALA A 43 12.44 13.45 13.57
CA ALA A 43 12.57 12.97 12.20
C ALA A 43 11.92 11.58 12.02
N TYR A 44 12.09 10.69 13.00
CA TYR A 44 11.41 9.39 13.01
C TYR A 44 9.88 9.53 13.03
N SER A 45 9.33 10.37 13.91
CA SER A 45 7.87 10.53 14.02
C SER A 45 7.25 11.09 12.74
N GLN A 46 7.90 12.08 12.12
CA GLN A 46 7.51 12.63 10.82
C GLN A 46 7.56 11.57 9.72
N LEU A 47 8.61 10.75 9.68
CA LEU A 47 8.74 9.69 8.69
C LEU A 47 7.67 8.60 8.86
N VAL A 48 7.39 8.17 10.10
CA VAL A 48 6.32 7.20 10.38
C VAL A 48 4.97 7.73 9.91
N GLN A 49 4.63 8.97 10.26
CA GLN A 49 3.39 9.61 9.81
C GLN A 49 3.30 9.66 8.27
N THR A 50 4.40 10.04 7.61
CA THR A 50 4.45 10.11 6.14
C THR A 50 4.25 8.74 5.49
N LEU A 51 4.84 7.68 6.05
CA LEU A 51 4.68 6.32 5.53
C LEU A 51 3.27 5.78 5.74
N ASP A 52 2.67 6.05 6.90
CA ASP A 52 1.29 5.63 7.19
C ASP A 52 0.29 6.35 6.28
N GLU A 53 0.49 7.64 6.03
CA GLU A 53 -0.34 8.42 5.11
C GLU A 53 -0.17 7.97 3.66
N LEU A 54 1.06 7.61 3.25
CA LEU A 54 1.31 7.03 1.94
C LEU A 54 0.55 5.71 1.74
N VAL A 55 0.53 4.83 2.74
CA VAL A 55 -0.24 3.57 2.67
C VAL A 55 -1.74 3.84 2.58
N ARG A 56 -2.27 4.80 3.36
CA ARG A 56 -3.69 5.20 3.26
C ARG A 56 -4.04 5.74 1.90
N ARG A 57 -3.19 6.61 1.33
CA ARG A 57 -3.38 7.17 -0.01
C ARG A 57 -3.40 6.08 -1.08
N ILE A 58 -2.42 5.17 -1.06
CA ILE A 58 -2.36 4.03 -1.99
C ILE A 58 -3.63 3.18 -1.90
N PHE A 59 -4.12 2.91 -0.69
CA PHE A 59 -5.34 2.15 -0.49
C PHE A 59 -6.57 2.89 -1.05
N SER A 60 -6.69 4.19 -0.78
CA SER A 60 -7.79 5.02 -1.27
C SER A 60 -7.81 5.08 -2.80
N GLU A 61 -6.66 5.32 -3.43
CA GLU A 61 -6.50 5.33 -4.89
C GLU A 61 -6.89 3.98 -5.50
N TRP A 62 -6.38 2.87 -4.94
CA TRP A 62 -6.73 1.53 -5.39
C TRP A 62 -8.23 1.25 -5.25
N SER A 63 -8.82 1.56 -4.11
CA SER A 63 -10.25 1.35 -3.85
C SER A 63 -11.13 2.15 -4.82
N GLN A 64 -10.79 3.41 -5.09
CA GLN A 64 -11.52 4.24 -6.05
C GLN A 64 -11.36 3.76 -7.49
N SER A 65 -10.20 3.17 -7.82
CA SER A 65 -9.97 2.61 -9.15
C SER A 65 -10.83 1.37 -9.42
N LEU A 66 -11.06 0.55 -8.40
CA LEU A 66 -11.91 -0.64 -8.50
C LEU A 66 -13.36 -0.27 -8.78
N ASP A 67 -13.96 0.61 -7.98
CA ASP A 67 -15.40 0.95 -8.06
C ASP A 67 -15.80 1.42 -9.47
N ARG A 68 -14.95 2.23 -10.11
CA ARG A 68 -15.17 2.73 -11.47
C ARG A 68 -15.08 1.65 -12.55
N GLN A 69 -14.27 0.61 -12.34
CA GLN A 69 -14.05 -0.46 -13.30
C GLN A 69 -15.03 -1.63 -13.10
N SER A 70 -15.37 -1.95 -11.85
CA SER A 70 -16.28 -3.04 -11.52
C SER A 70 -17.71 -2.77 -11.96
N LEU A 71 -18.22 -1.55 -11.78
CA LEU A 71 -19.59 -1.20 -12.20
C LEU A 71 -19.75 -1.31 -13.73
N LYS A 72 -18.76 -0.84 -14.50
CA LYS A 72 -18.78 -0.97 -15.97
C LYS A 72 -18.74 -2.41 -16.47
N ARG A 73 -18.21 -3.34 -15.67
CA ARG A 73 -18.20 -4.77 -16.01
C ARG A 73 -19.57 -5.43 -15.79
N LEU A 74 -20.40 -4.89 -14.89
CA LEU A 74 -21.77 -5.36 -14.70
C LEU A 74 -22.68 -5.04 -15.88
N ASP A 75 -22.38 -3.99 -16.64
CA ASP A 75 -23.14 -3.63 -17.86
C ASP A 75 -22.83 -4.55 -19.06
N GLN A 76 -21.82 -5.41 -18.95
CA GLN A 76 -21.45 -6.32 -20.02
C GLN A 76 -22.22 -7.64 -19.95
N PRO A 77 -22.55 -8.26 -21.09
CA PRO A 77 -23.23 -9.55 -21.10
C PRO A 77 -22.33 -10.61 -20.47
N LEU A 78 -22.89 -11.40 -19.53
CA LEU A 78 -22.17 -12.47 -18.83
C LEU A 78 -21.70 -13.58 -19.77
N MET A 79 -22.42 -13.82 -20.86
CA MET A 79 -22.07 -14.82 -21.88
C MET A 79 -21.78 -14.14 -23.21
N VAL A 80 -20.64 -14.50 -23.81
CA VAL A 80 -20.20 -14.02 -25.12
C VAL A 80 -19.90 -15.20 -26.03
N ARG A 81 -19.89 -15.00 -27.35
CA ARG A 81 -19.50 -16.08 -28.27
C ARG A 81 -18.01 -16.38 -28.11
N CYS A 82 -17.67 -17.66 -27.98
CA CYS A 82 -16.28 -18.10 -27.87
C CYS A 82 -15.55 -17.80 -29.19
N LYS A 83 -14.43 -17.05 -29.11
CA LYS A 83 -13.60 -16.72 -30.27
C LYS A 83 -12.78 -17.91 -30.77
N GLU A 84 -12.49 -18.87 -29.89
CA GLU A 84 -11.67 -20.04 -30.20
C GLU A 84 -12.49 -21.24 -30.69
N LYS A 85 -13.73 -21.38 -30.23
CA LYS A 85 -14.62 -22.52 -30.57
C LYS A 85 -15.91 -22.03 -31.19
N GLN A 86 -16.00 -22.14 -32.51
CA GLN A 86 -17.20 -21.78 -33.27
C GLN A 86 -18.45 -22.52 -32.73
N GLY A 87 -19.50 -21.76 -32.43
CA GLY A 87 -20.77 -22.30 -31.91
C GLY A 87 -20.83 -22.47 -30.39
N MET A 88 -19.75 -22.21 -29.65
CA MET A 88 -19.74 -22.25 -28.19
C MET A 88 -19.87 -20.86 -27.56
N LEU A 89 -20.37 -20.81 -26.32
CA LEU A 89 -20.39 -19.61 -25.48
C LEU A 89 -19.23 -19.65 -24.49
N ASP A 90 -18.74 -18.47 -24.13
CA ASP A 90 -17.73 -18.24 -23.11
C ASP A 90 -18.26 -17.26 -22.06
N ILE A 91 -17.65 -17.26 -20.87
CA ILE A 91 -18.10 -16.43 -19.75
C ILE A 91 -17.24 -15.16 -19.69
N ASN A 92 -17.90 -14.00 -19.75
CA ASN A 92 -17.26 -12.69 -19.82
C ASN A 92 -17.02 -12.11 -18.41
N PHE A 93 -16.05 -12.68 -17.68
CA PHE A 93 -15.60 -12.16 -16.38
C PHE A 93 -14.39 -11.21 -16.47
N ASP A 94 -14.03 -10.79 -17.68
CA ASP A 94 -12.83 -9.99 -17.97
C ASP A 94 -12.83 -8.59 -17.35
#